data_AF-A0A932H0F6-F1
#
_entry.id   AF-A0A932H0F6-F1
#
_cell.length_a   1.000
_cell.length_b   1.000
_cell.length_c   1.000
_cell.angle_alpha   90.00
_cell.angle_beta   90.00
_cell.angle_gamma   90.00
#
_symmetry.space_group_name_H-M   'P 1'
#
loop_
_entity.id
_entity.type
_entity.pdbx_description
1 polymer ?
#
loop_
_entity_poly.entity_id
_entity_poly.type
_entity_poly.pdbx_seq_one_letter_code
_entity_poly.pdbx_strand_id
1 'polypeptide(L)'
;MSTMNHGRLKRINAEFRGDEAVEIDILEVMLRIGDVARTRTESDTRLVRLALKALDRAIADYCGRTGQRYPSYLALAKHLEERDTAQPAEPARVVSMQK
;
A
#
# COMPACT_ATOMS: atom_id res chain seq x y z
N MET A 1 -7.56 37.25 -16.14
CA MET A 1 -7.74 36.98 -14.69
C MET A 1 -7.95 35.49 -14.52
N SER A 2 -6.91 34.76 -14.11
CA SER A 2 -6.96 33.30 -13.95
C SER A 2 -7.53 32.95 -12.58
N THR A 3 -8.65 32.24 -12.55
CA THR A 3 -9.26 31.71 -11.32
C THR A 3 -8.43 30.53 -10.83
N MET A 4 -7.61 30.76 -9.79
CA MET A 4 -6.95 29.68 -9.05
C MET A 4 -8.05 28.82 -8.40
N ASN A 5 -8.30 27.67 -9.02
CA ASN A 5 -9.16 26.64 -8.48
C ASN A 5 -8.45 26.09 -7.23
N HIS A 6 -8.78 26.61 -6.05
CA HIS A 6 -8.23 26.13 -4.79
C HIS A 6 -8.72 24.70 -4.63
N GLY A 7 -7.85 23.73 -4.93
CA GLY A 7 -8.14 22.32 -4.81
C GLY A 7 -8.77 22.04 -3.45
N ARG A 8 -9.98 21.49 -3.46
CA ARG A 8 -10.79 21.28 -2.25
C ARG A 8 -10.00 20.39 -1.29
N LEU A 9 -9.47 20.99 -0.22
CA LEU A 9 -8.78 20.26 0.84
C LEU A 9 -9.78 19.30 1.50
N LYS A 10 -9.52 17.99 1.41
CA LYS A 10 -10.27 16.96 2.13
C LYS A 10 -9.50 16.60 3.40
N ARG A 11 -10.14 16.75 4.55
CA ARG A 11 -9.62 16.24 5.83
C ARG A 11 -10.09 14.80 5.99
N ILE A 12 -9.15 13.89 6.20
CA ILE A 12 -9.42 12.48 6.51
C ILE A 12 -9.16 12.33 8.00
N ASN A 13 -10.12 11.77 8.72
CA ASN A 13 -9.96 11.38 10.12
C ASN A 13 -10.32 9.90 10.23
N ALA A 14 -9.41 9.11 10.80
CA ALA A 14 -9.59 7.69 11.04
C ALA A 14 -9.10 7.40 12.46
N GLU A 15 -9.98 6.84 13.27
CA GLU A 15 -9.65 6.36 14.62
C GLU A 15 -9.47 4.85 14.56
N PHE A 16 -8.29 4.36 14.92
CA PHE A 16 -7.99 2.94 15.07
C PHE A 16 -7.98 2.61 16.56
N ARG A 17 -8.48 1.43 16.93
CA ARG A 17 -8.62 1.00 18.34
C ARG A 17 -8.26 -0.48 18.43
N GLY A 18 -7.73 -0.92 19.57
CA GLY A 18 -7.39 -2.33 19.76
C GLY A 18 -6.20 -2.73 18.89
N ASP A 19 -6.32 -3.87 18.21
CA ASP A 19 -5.22 -4.50 17.48
C ASP A 19 -4.75 -3.66 16.29
N GLU A 20 -5.65 -2.99 15.57
CA GLU A 20 -5.30 -2.13 14.43
C GLU A 20 -4.43 -0.94 14.85
N ALA A 21 -4.61 -0.42 16.07
CA ALA A 21 -3.76 0.65 16.58
C ALA A 21 -2.33 0.15 16.84
N VAL A 22 -2.20 -1.08 17.35
CA VAL A 22 -0.91 -1.74 17.58
C VAL A 22 -0.20 -2.01 16.26
N GLU A 23 -0.92 -2.50 15.25
CA GLU A 23 -0.37 -2.73 13.90
C GLU A 23 0.18 -1.44 13.28
N ILE A 24 -0.53 -0.32 13.45
CA ILE A 24 -0.05 0.99 12.98
C ILE A 24 1.25 1.38 13.67
N ASP A 25 1.33 1.22 14.99
CA ASP A 25 2.56 1.55 15.73
C ASP A 25 3.74 0.65 15.29
N ILE A 26 3.47 -0.64 15.01
CA ILE A 26 4.47 -1.54 14.42
C ILE A 26 4.93 -1.02 13.05
N LEU A 27 3.99 -0.61 12.19
CA LEU A 27 4.31 -0.06 10.87
C LEU A 27 5.13 1.24 10.96
N GLU A 28 4.82 2.12 11.92
CA GLU A 28 5.61 3.34 12.16
C GLU A 28 7.07 3.01 12.49
N VAL A 29 7.29 2.01 13.33
CA VAL A 29 8.63 1.53 13.70
C VAL A 29 9.32 0.90 12.50
N MET A 30 8.67 -0.03 11.80
CA MET A 30 9.25 -0.75 10.65
C MET A 30 9.66 0.20 9.52
N LEU A 31 8.86 1.23 9.28
CA LEU A 31 9.12 2.25 8.25
C LEU A 31 10.01 3.40 8.74
N ARG A 32 10.44 3.36 10.01
CA ARG A 32 11.25 4.39 10.67
C ARG A 32 10.64 5.79 10.52
N ILE A 33 9.32 5.89 10.69
CA ILE A 33 8.60 7.17 10.50
C ILE A 33 9.06 8.22 11.52
N GLY A 34 9.46 7.79 12.73
CA GLY A 34 10.01 8.68 13.75
C GLY A 34 11.27 9.46 13.32
N ASP A 35 12.03 8.97 12.34
CA ASP A 35 13.22 9.67 11.83
C ASP A 35 12.84 10.87 10.94
N VAL A 36 11.62 10.85 10.38
CA VAL A 36 11.16 11.84 9.38
C VAL A 36 9.96 12.65 9.83
N ALA A 37 9.21 12.21 10.85
CA ALA A 37 8.01 12.87 11.37
C ALA A 37 8.25 13.41 12.79
N ARG A 38 7.91 14.68 13.02
CA ARG A 38 8.12 15.34 14.33
C ARG A 38 6.89 15.31 15.24
N THR A 39 5.72 15.04 14.68
CA THR A 39 4.44 15.02 15.41
C THR A 39 3.61 13.82 14.97
N ARG A 40 2.65 13.38 15.79
CA ARG A 40 1.76 12.27 15.44
C ARG A 40 0.96 12.57 14.16
N THR A 41 0.41 13.77 14.01
CA THR A 41 -0.28 14.20 12.79
C THR A 41 0.60 14.09 11.54
N GLU A 42 1.88 14.41 11.67
CA GLU A 42 2.87 14.26 10.62
C GLU A 42 3.17 12.80 10.28
N SER A 43 3.20 11.92 11.29
CA SER A 43 3.34 10.47 11.13
C SER A 43 2.13 9.89 10.39
N ASP A 44 0.93 10.15 10.90
CA ASP A 44 -0.33 9.70 10.32
C ASP A 44 -0.47 10.17 8.86
N THR A 45 -0.14 11.43 8.59
CA THR A 45 -0.19 11.97 7.22
C THR A 45 0.76 11.22 6.27
N ARG A 46 1.96 10.85 6.73
CA ARG A 46 2.92 10.11 5.92
C ARG A 46 2.46 8.67 5.69
N LEU A 47 1.94 8.01 6.72
CA LEU A 47 1.37 6.66 6.61
C LEU A 47 0.19 6.63 5.64
N VAL A 48 -0.76 7.56 5.77
CA VAL A 48 -1.91 7.66 4.86
C VAL A 48 -1.46 7.90 3.42
N ARG A 49 -0.46 8.78 3.19
CA ARG A 49 0.10 9.00 1.85
C ARG A 49 0.75 7.75 1.29
N LEU A 50 1.45 6.98 2.11
CA LEU A 50 2.06 5.73 1.70
C LEU A 50 1.00 4.67 1.37
N ALA A 51 -0.03 4.55 2.21
CA ALA A 51 -1.16 3.65 1.99
C ALA A 51 -1.90 3.97 0.68
N LEU A 52 -2.13 5.25 0.36
CA LEU A 52 -2.72 5.65 -0.92
C LEU A 52 -1.85 5.25 -2.11
N LYS A 53 -0.53 5.45 -2.03
CA LYS A 53 0.39 5.01 -3.10
C LYS A 53 0.39 3.49 -3.26
N ALA A 54 0.35 2.74 -2.16
CA ALA A 54 0.27 1.29 -2.18
C ALA A 54 -1.05 0.83 -2.81
N LEU A 55 -2.16 1.48 -2.47
CA LEU A 55 -3.48 1.22 -3.03
C LEU A 55 -3.52 1.51 -4.54
N ASP A 56 -2.99 2.66 -4.99
CA ASP A 56 -2.90 2.99 -6.41
C ASP A 56 -2.12 1.92 -7.19
N ARG A 57 -1.01 1.43 -6.61
CA ARG A 57 -0.22 0.36 -7.21
C ARG A 57 -1.00 -0.95 -7.26
N ALA A 58 -1.69 -1.32 -6.18
CA ALA A 58 -2.51 -2.53 -6.16
C ALA A 58 -3.67 -2.47 -7.17
N ILE A 59 -4.29 -1.30 -7.35
CA ILE A 59 -5.31 -1.08 -8.39
C ILE A 59 -4.68 -1.28 -9.76
N ALA A 60 -3.52 -0.66 -10.03
CA ALA A 60 -2.84 -0.82 -11.31
C ALA A 60 -2.48 -2.29 -11.60
N ASP A 61 -1.99 -3.01 -10.60
CA ASP A 61 -1.65 -4.43 -10.69
C ASP A 61 -2.90 -5.29 -10.96
N TYR A 62 -4.01 -5.03 -10.25
CA TYR A 62 -5.29 -5.70 -10.50
C TYR A 62 -5.81 -5.44 -11.91
N CYS A 63 -5.82 -4.17 -12.35
CA CYS A 63 -6.28 -3.78 -13.68
C CYS A 63 -5.42 -4.42 -14.78
N GLY A 64 -4.10 -4.49 -14.57
CA GLY A 64 -3.17 -5.14 -15.49
C GLY A 64 -3.41 -6.66 -15.61
N ARG A 65 -3.76 -7.33 -14.50
CA ARG A 65 -4.03 -8.78 -14.49
C ARG A 65 -5.39 -9.15 -15.05
N THR A 66 -6.42 -8.35 -14.79
CA THR A 66 -7.81 -8.69 -15.12
C THR A 66 -8.33 -8.03 -16.40
N GLY A 67 -7.66 -6.99 -16.88
CA GLY A 67 -8.15 -6.12 -17.97
C GLY A 67 -9.30 -5.20 -17.55
N GLN A 68 -9.79 -5.30 -16.31
CA GLN A 68 -10.83 -4.43 -15.80
C GLN A 68 -10.26 -3.06 -15.45
N ARG A 69 -10.79 -1.99 -16.05
CA ARG A 69 -10.26 -0.62 -15.87
C ARG A 69 -10.52 -0.02 -14.48
N TYR A 70 -11.63 -0.41 -13.84
CA TYR A 70 -12.06 0.12 -12.55
C TYR A 70 -12.55 -1.03 -11.66
N PRO A 71 -11.74 -1.51 -10.69
CA PRO A 71 -12.18 -2.53 -9.75
C PRO A 71 -13.25 -2.00 -8.80
N SER A 72 -14.18 -2.87 -8.40
CA SER A 72 -15.03 -2.59 -7.24
C SER A 72 -14.25 -2.78 -5.94
N TYR A 73 -14.74 -2.21 -4.84
CA TYR A 73 -14.15 -2.40 -3.51
C TYR A 73 -13.95 -3.89 -3.18
N LEU A 74 -15.00 -4.70 -3.34
CA LEU A 74 -14.97 -6.12 -3.01
C LEU A 74 -13.96 -6.90 -3.87
N ALA A 75 -13.85 -6.56 -5.16
CA ALA A 75 -12.91 -7.22 -6.05
C ALA A 75 -11.45 -6.92 -5.68
N LEU A 76 -11.17 -5.65 -5.35
CA LEU A 76 -9.83 -5.23 -4.94
C LEU A 76 -9.46 -5.77 -3.56
N ALA A 77 -10.38 -5.77 -2.60
CA ALA A 77 -10.16 -6.32 -1.27
C ALA A 77 -9.79 -7.81 -1.35
N LYS A 78 -10.58 -8.58 -2.11
CA LYS A 78 -10.28 -10.00 -2.38
C LYS A 78 -8.89 -10.17 -3.02
N HIS A 79 -8.55 -9.34 -4.00
CA HIS A 79 -7.22 -9.39 -4.62
C HIS A 79 -6.07 -9.11 -3.65
N LEU A 80 -6.26 -8.21 -2.68
CA LEU A 80 -5.26 -7.89 -1.66
C LEU A 80 -5.08 -9.01 -0.64
N GLU A 81 -6.14 -9.76 -0.33
CA GLU A 81 -6.12 -10.92 0.56
C GLU A 81 -5.44 -12.15 -0.08
N GLU A 82 -5.45 -12.25 -1.41
CA GLU A 82 -4.87 -13.39 -2.17
C GLU A 82 -3.32 -13.42 -2.21
N ARG A 83 -2.61 -12.65 -1.38
CA ARG A 83 -1.13 -12.69 -1.33
C ARG A 83 -0.64 -14.08 -0.88
N ASP A 84 0.28 -14.64 -1.67
CA ASP A 84 1.06 -15.88 -1.48
C ASP A 84 0.50 -17.23 -1.97
N THR A 85 0.00 -17.30 -3.21
CA THR A 85 0.06 -18.56 -3.99
C THR A 85 0.86 -18.48 -5.29
N ALA A 86 1.38 -17.30 -5.66
CA ALA A 86 2.29 -17.17 -6.80
C ALA A 86 3.74 -17.49 -6.38
N GLN A 87 4.00 -18.79 -6.28
CA GLN A 87 5.28 -19.52 -6.35
C GLN A 87 6.54 -18.66 -6.59
N PRO A 88 7.57 -18.71 -5.71
CA PRO A 88 8.89 -18.24 -6.10
C PRO A 88 9.35 -19.09 -7.29
N ALA A 89 9.67 -18.44 -8.41
CA ALA A 89 10.35 -19.09 -9.53
C ALA A 89 11.62 -19.75 -8.98
N GLU A 90 11.65 -21.07 -8.93
CA GLU A 90 12.86 -21.80 -8.60
C GLU A 90 13.98 -21.31 -9.53
N PRO A 91 15.13 -20.84 -9.00
CA PRO A 91 16.27 -20.59 -9.87
C PRO A 91 16.66 -21.94 -10.48
N ALA A 92 16.61 -22.01 -11.81
CA ALA A 92 16.93 -23.20 -12.59
C ALA A 92 18.17 -23.91 -12.03
N ARG A 93 18.02 -25.17 -11.58
CA ARG A 93 19.13 -26.01 -11.15
C ARG A 93 20.12 -26.14 -12.31
N VAL A 94 21.26 -25.47 -12.21
CA VAL A 94 22.40 -25.70 -13.11
C VAL A 94 22.99 -27.06 -12.74
N VAL A 95 22.60 -28.10 -13.46
CA VAL A 95 23.22 -29.43 -13.37
C VAL A 95 24.60 -29.32 -13.99
N SER A 96 25.63 -29.19 -13.15
CA SER A 96 27.01 -29.33 -13.57
C SER A 96 27.29 -30.82 -13.76
N MET A 97 27.19 -31.32 -15.01
CA MET A 97 27.79 -32.60 -15.37
C MET A 97 29.29 -32.40 -15.55
N GLN A 98 30.07 -32.78 -14.55
CA GLN A 98 31.50 -33.05 -14.74
C GLN A 98 31.68 -34.56 -14.97
N LYS A 99 32.46 -34.88 -16.00
CA LYS A 99 32.75 -36.22 -16.50
C LYS A 99 34.15 -36.63 -16.04
#